data_AF-A0AAW1HU23-F1
#
_entry.id   AF-A0AAW1HU23-F1
#
_cell.length_a   1.000
_cell.length_b   1.000
_cell.length_c   1.000
_cell.angle_alpha   90.00
_cell.angle_beta   90.00
_cell.angle_gamma   90.00
#
_symmetry.space_group_name_H-M   'P 1'
#
loop_
_entity.id
_entity.type
_entity.pdbx_description
1 polymer ?
#
loop_
_entity_poly.entity_id
_entity_poly.type
_entity_poly.pdbx_seq_one_letter_code
_entity_poly.pdbx_strand_id
1 'polypeptide(L)'
;MEQYSRKNNIRIQGLKENSGEDIKQVFNKFLSENLMIDSMGVSIDNIHRIGKNKNEDTEKHRAVLVKFTSHLDKQKILARKKLLKTTNIRIMEDLTAARFQLFKSCKNNFGVRNVWTNNGKI
;
A
#
# COMPACT_ATOMS: atom_id res chain seq x y z
N MET A 1 0.22 6.92 20.68
CA MET A 1 0.23 7.63 19.37
C MET A 1 0.35 6.61 18.22
N GLU A 2 -0.72 5.84 17.94
CA GLU A 2 -0.67 4.66 17.04
C GLU A 2 -0.51 5.03 15.55
N GLN A 3 -1.11 6.14 15.09
CA GLN A 3 -0.93 6.56 13.69
C GLN A 3 0.51 7.01 13.40
N TYR A 4 1.23 7.51 14.40
CA TYR A 4 2.61 7.97 14.25
C TYR A 4 3.56 6.80 13.94
N SER A 5 3.36 5.62 14.53
CA SER A 5 4.18 4.44 14.21
C SER A 5 3.90 3.90 12.80
N ARG A 6 2.74 4.21 12.21
CA ARG A 6 2.35 3.82 10.84
C ARG A 6 2.72 4.86 9.78
N LYS A 7 3.37 5.97 10.15
CA LYS A 7 3.64 7.11 9.24
C LYS A 7 4.45 6.73 7.99
N ASN A 8 5.29 5.70 8.11
CA ASN A 8 6.16 5.17 7.05
C ASN A 8 5.61 3.87 6.44
N ASN A 9 4.35 3.53 6.72
CA ASN A 9 3.73 2.33 6.20
C ASN A 9 2.84 2.64 5.00
N ILE A 10 2.82 1.74 4.02
CA ILE A 10 1.79 1.69 2.97
C ILE A 10 1.15 0.32 2.93
N ARG A 11 -0.07 0.29 2.41
CA ARG A 11 -0.76 -0.94 2.03
C ARG A 11 -0.88 -1.01 0.52
N ILE A 12 -0.62 -2.20 -0.01
CA ILE A 12 -0.76 -2.51 -1.43
C ILE A 12 -1.79 -3.61 -1.57
N GLN A 13 -2.80 -3.38 -2.41
CA GLN A 13 -3.85 -4.34 -2.72
C GLN A 13 -3.75 -4.76 -4.19
N GLY A 14 -4.10 -6.01 -4.50
CA GLY A 14 -4.13 -6.51 -5.88
C GLY A 14 -2.80 -7.06 -6.40
N LEU A 15 -1.75 -7.12 -5.57
CA LEU A 15 -0.54 -7.87 -5.92
C LEU A 15 -0.86 -9.35 -5.91
N LYS A 16 -0.64 -10.03 -7.05
CA LYS A 16 -0.81 -11.48 -7.17
C LYS A 16 -0.01 -12.18 -6.09
N GLU A 17 -0.64 -13.14 -5.44
CA GLU A 17 -0.05 -13.95 -4.38
C GLU A 17 0.17 -15.36 -4.91
N ASN A 18 1.37 -15.89 -4.73
CA ASN A 18 1.73 -17.23 -5.15
C ASN A 18 2.23 -18.05 -3.94
N SER A 19 2.03 -19.37 -3.99
CA SER A 19 2.55 -20.27 -2.95
C SER A 19 4.08 -20.21 -2.92
N GLY A 20 4.67 -20.07 -1.73
CA GLY A 20 6.12 -19.95 -1.55
C GLY A 20 6.75 -18.65 -2.09
N GLU A 21 5.98 -17.58 -2.31
CA GLU A 21 6.52 -16.34 -2.88
C GLU A 21 7.57 -15.65 -1.98
N ASP A 22 8.61 -15.09 -2.62
CA ASP A 22 9.44 -14.05 -1.99
C ASP A 22 8.76 -12.69 -2.18
N ILE A 23 8.13 -12.20 -1.12
CA ILE A 23 7.40 -10.93 -1.15
C ILE A 23 8.28 -9.73 -1.49
N LYS A 24 9.59 -9.76 -1.16
CA LYS A 24 10.52 -8.69 -1.53
C LYS A 24 10.77 -8.69 -3.03
N GLN A 25 10.94 -9.85 -3.64
CA GLN A 25 11.10 -9.96 -5.10
C GLN A 25 9.85 -9.49 -5.84
N VAL A 26 8.66 -9.92 -5.38
CA VAL A 26 7.37 -9.48 -5.94
C VAL A 26 7.23 -7.96 -5.84
N PHE A 27 7.61 -7.38 -4.70
CA PHE A 27 7.57 -5.93 -4.50
C PHE A 27 8.58 -5.18 -5.38
N ASN A 28 9.81 -5.68 -5.52
CA ASN A 28 10.82 -5.06 -6.40
C ASN A 28 10.39 -5.07 -7.86
N LYS A 29 9.81 -6.19 -8.33
CA LYS A 29 9.21 -6.29 -9.67
C LYS A 29 8.06 -5.30 -9.85
N PHE A 30 7.19 -5.17 -8.84
CA PHE A 30 6.13 -4.17 -8.84
C PHE A 30 6.67 -2.73 -8.92
N LEU A 31 7.74 -2.41 -8.19
CA LEU A 31 8.36 -1.07 -8.25
C LEU A 31 8.87 -0.74 -9.66
N SER A 32 9.57 -1.67 -10.31
CA SER A 32 10.13 -1.44 -11.64
C SER A 32 9.05 -1.42 -12.73
N GLU A 33 8.17 -2.42 -12.76
CA GLU A 33 7.19 -2.60 -13.85
C GLU A 33 6.01 -1.64 -13.76
N ASN A 34 5.49 -1.38 -12.55
CA ASN A 34 4.26 -0.60 -12.38
C ASN A 34 4.51 0.85 -11.98
N LEU A 35 5.63 1.14 -11.31
CA LEU A 35 5.96 2.48 -10.81
C LEU A 35 7.20 3.10 -11.47
N MET A 36 7.92 2.36 -12.32
CA MET A 36 9.17 2.81 -12.95
C MET A 36 10.22 3.28 -11.92
N ILE A 37 10.19 2.71 -10.71
CA ILE A 37 11.10 3.02 -9.60
C ILE A 37 12.18 1.95 -9.55
N ASP A 38 13.44 2.36 -9.53
CA ASP A 38 14.54 1.47 -9.17
C ASP A 38 14.45 1.06 -7.71
N SER A 39 14.37 -0.25 -7.46
CA SER A 39 14.30 -0.86 -6.13
C SER A 39 15.56 -0.62 -5.30
N MET A 40 16.74 -0.42 -5.91
CA MET A 40 17.97 -0.13 -5.15
C MET A 40 17.87 1.19 -4.40
N GLY A 41 17.08 2.14 -4.90
CA GLY A 41 16.84 3.43 -4.28
C GLY A 41 15.64 3.46 -3.33
N VAL A 42 15.26 2.33 -2.73
CA VAL A 42 14.16 2.21 -1.76
C VAL A 42 14.59 1.33 -0.59
N SER A 43 14.58 1.90 0.62
CA SER A 43 14.97 1.16 1.84
C SER A 43 13.74 0.66 2.61
N ILE A 44 13.61 -0.67 2.70
CA ILE A 44 12.49 -1.35 3.36
C ILE A 44 12.94 -1.83 4.74
N ASP A 45 12.18 -1.45 5.78
CA ASP A 45 12.34 -1.93 7.15
C ASP A 45 11.65 -3.30 7.32
N ASN A 46 10.41 -3.42 6.86
CA ASN A 46 9.66 -4.68 6.94
C ASN A 46 8.63 -4.78 5.81
N ILE A 47 8.36 -5.99 5.34
CA ILE A 47 7.35 -6.27 4.32
C ILE A 47 6.74 -7.66 4.53
N HIS A 48 5.41 -7.74 4.50
CA HIS A 48 4.69 -9.01 4.63
C HIS A 48 3.24 -8.90 4.12
N ARG A 49 2.63 -10.04 3.84
CA ARG A 49 1.18 -10.15 3.56
C ARG A 49 0.38 -9.97 4.85
N ILE A 50 -0.76 -9.31 4.75
CA ILE A 50 -1.70 -9.09 5.86
C ILE A 50 -3.11 -9.55 5.50
N GLY A 51 -3.83 -10.04 6.52
CA GLY A 51 -5.16 -10.60 6.38
C GLY A 51 -5.16 -12.12 6.56
N LYS A 52 -6.37 -12.70 6.60
CA LYS A 52 -6.53 -14.15 6.76
C LYS A 52 -6.00 -14.87 5.53
N ASN A 53 -5.24 -15.95 5.74
CA ASN A 53 -4.94 -16.90 4.68
C ASN A 53 -6.26 -17.47 4.20
N LYS A 54 -6.60 -17.18 2.95
CA LYS A 54 -7.71 -17.85 2.26
C LYS A 54 -7.09 -18.99 1.46
N ASN A 55 -7.89 -20.02 1.20
CA ASN A 55 -7.47 -21.13 0.33
C ASN A 55 -6.93 -20.58 -1.00
N GLU A 56 -5.94 -21.28 -1.55
CA GLU A 56 -5.17 -20.87 -2.74
C GLU A 56 -6.06 -20.53 -3.96
N ASP A 57 -7.29 -21.05 -3.99
CA ASP A 57 -8.29 -20.89 -5.06
C ASP A 57 -9.12 -19.59 -5.01
N THR A 58 -8.83 -18.65 -4.11
CA THR A 58 -9.56 -17.37 -4.12
C THR A 58 -8.87 -16.35 -5.01
N GLU A 59 -9.61 -15.73 -5.94
CA GLU A 59 -9.14 -14.58 -6.73
C GLU A 59 -8.71 -13.36 -5.88
N LYS A 60 -8.91 -13.41 -4.56
CA LYS A 60 -8.64 -12.31 -3.63
C LYS A 60 -7.30 -12.50 -2.93
N HIS A 61 -6.26 -11.94 -3.54
CA HIS A 61 -4.92 -11.86 -2.96
C HIS A 61 -4.89 -11.01 -1.67
N ARG A 62 -4.10 -11.45 -0.68
CA ARG A 62 -3.89 -10.70 0.58
C ARG A 62 -3.17 -9.38 0.28
N ALA A 63 -3.50 -8.34 1.05
CA ALA A 63 -2.81 -7.07 0.93
C ALA A 63 -1.37 -7.19 1.44
N VAL A 64 -0.46 -6.38 0.91
CA VAL A 64 0.92 -6.30 1.36
C VAL A 64 1.06 -5.06 2.23
N LEU A 65 1.60 -5.22 3.43
CA LEU A 65 2.03 -4.12 4.28
C LEU A 65 3.53 -3.92 4.07
N VAL A 66 3.93 -2.70 3.73
CA VAL A 66 5.34 -2.32 3.57
C VAL A 66 5.63 -1.18 4.52
N LYS A 67 6.67 -1.34 5.35
CA LYS A 67 7.23 -0.30 6.21
C LYS A 67 8.58 0.13 5.66
N PHE A 68 8.73 1.41 5.41
CA PHE A 68 9.98 2.01 4.93
C PHE A 68 10.81 2.55 6.09
N THR A 69 12.14 2.56 5.91
CA THR A 69 13.04 3.23 6.85
C THR A 69 12.86 4.75 6.77
N SER A 70 12.68 5.27 5.55
CA SER A 70 12.52 6.69 5.27
C SER A 70 11.10 7.08 4.86
N HIS A 71 10.68 8.25 5.33
CA HIS A 71 9.45 8.87 4.86
C HIS A 71 9.53 9.26 3.37
N LEU A 72 10.72 9.60 2.87
CA LEU A 72 10.93 10.02 1.49
C LEU A 72 10.67 8.87 0.51
N ASP A 73 11.08 7.65 0.86
CA ASP A 73 10.82 6.45 0.05
C ASP A 73 9.33 6.19 -0.08
N LYS A 74 8.59 6.32 1.03
CA LYS A 74 7.12 6.24 1.03
C LYS A 74 6.52 7.27 0.07
N GLN A 75 6.97 8.53 0.14
CA GLN A 75 6.44 9.61 -0.70
C GLN A 75 6.76 9.39 -2.18
N LYS A 76 7.98 8.97 -2.51
CA LYS A 76 8.43 8.64 -3.87
C LYS A 76 7.49 7.60 -4.51
N ILE A 77 7.11 6.57 -3.76
CA ILE A 77 6.18 5.54 -4.21
C ILE A 77 4.75 6.09 -4.35
N LEU A 78 4.23 6.78 -3.32
CA LEU A 78 2.87 7.32 -3.33
C LEU A 78 2.65 8.36 -4.44
N ALA A 79 3.67 9.16 -4.78
CA ALA A 79 3.61 10.14 -5.87
C ALA A 79 3.36 9.48 -7.24
N ARG A 80 3.75 8.22 -7.42
CA ARG A 80 3.60 7.47 -8.68
C ARG A 80 2.35 6.59 -8.74
N LYS A 81 1.51 6.59 -7.69
CA LYS A 81 0.26 5.80 -7.66
C LYS A 81 -0.68 6.05 -8.84
N LYS A 82 -0.57 7.21 -9.51
CA LYS A 82 -1.36 7.54 -10.72
C LYS A 82 -1.10 6.60 -11.89
N LEU A 83 0.08 5.97 -11.95
CA LEU A 83 0.45 5.00 -12.98
C LEU A 83 -0.35 3.69 -12.85
N LEU A 84 -0.92 3.44 -11.68
CA LEU A 84 -1.69 2.22 -11.41
C LEU A 84 -3.14 2.27 -11.86
N LYS A 85 -3.64 3.40 -12.39
CA LYS A 85 -5.05 3.60 -12.73
C LYS A 85 -5.62 2.56 -13.70
N THR A 86 -4.80 2.02 -14.59
CA THR A 86 -5.18 1.00 -15.58
C THR A 86 -4.97 -0.43 -15.07
N THR A 87 -4.43 -0.59 -13.87
CA THR A 87 -4.17 -1.88 -13.23
C THR A 87 -5.20 -2.16 -12.15
N ASN A 88 -5.29 -3.42 -11.72
CA ASN A 88 -6.09 -3.80 -10.55
C ASN A 88 -5.36 -3.58 -9.21
N ILE A 89 -4.20 -2.90 -9.22
CA ILE A 89 -3.37 -2.67 -8.05
C ILE A 89 -3.68 -1.30 -7.44
N ARG A 90 -3.76 -1.23 -6.10
CA ARG A 90 -3.98 0.01 -5.36
C ARG A 90 -2.95 0.17 -4.25
N ILE A 91 -2.38 1.38 -4.13
CA ILE A 91 -1.54 1.78 -2.99
C ILE A 91 -2.29 2.80 -2.14
N MET A 92 -2.24 2.62 -0.83
CA MET A 92 -2.83 3.53 0.15
C MET A 92 -1.91 3.71 1.36
N GLU A 93 -2.04 4.81 2.09
CA GLU A 93 -1.39 4.94 3.40
C GLU A 93 -2.01 3.96 4.40
N ASP A 94 -1.19 3.47 5.35
CA ASP A 94 -1.67 2.64 6.46
C ASP A 94 -2.27 3.52 7.57
N LEU A 95 -3.61 3.50 7.65
CA LEU A 95 -4.34 4.23 8.68
C LEU A 95 -4.72 3.30 9.84
N THR A 96 -4.86 3.87 11.04
CA THR A 96 -5.55 3.18 12.15
C THR A 96 -7.01 2.93 11.81
N ALA A 97 -7.66 1.99 12.50
CA ALA A 97 -9.06 1.64 12.23
C ALA A 97 -10.00 2.86 12.33
N ALA A 98 -9.87 3.66 13.38
CA ALA A 98 -10.68 4.87 13.58
C ALA A 98 -10.50 5.87 12.42
N ARG A 99 -9.26 6.11 11.99
CA ARG A 99 -8.96 7.01 10.86
C ARG A 99 -9.47 6.44 9.54
N PHE A 100 -9.31 5.15 9.32
CA PHE A 100 -9.85 4.51 8.12
C PHE A 100 -11.38 4.63 8.05
N GLN A 101 -12.08 4.48 9.17
CA GLN A 101 -13.53 4.71 9.21
C GLN A 101 -13.89 6.17 8.91
N LEU A 102 -13.17 7.13 9.51
CA LEU A 102 -13.36 8.55 9.19
C LEU A 102 -13.15 8.82 7.70
N PHE A 103 -12.07 8.30 7.12
CA PHE A 103 -11.78 8.43 5.69
C PHE A 103 -12.90 7.88 4.81
N LYS A 104 -13.43 6.71 5.18
CA LYS A 104 -14.57 6.09 4.49
C LYS A 104 -15.82 6.96 4.59
N SER A 105 -16.15 7.46 5.77
CA SER A 105 -17.30 8.36 5.97
C SER A 105 -17.16 9.66 5.18
N CYS A 106 -15.98 10.30 5.20
CA CYS A 106 -15.71 11.49 4.39
C CYS A 106 -15.89 11.21 2.90
N LYS A 107 -15.39 10.08 2.40
CA LYS A 107 -15.57 9.70 0.98
C LYS A 107 -17.02 9.50 0.59
N ASN A 108 -17.83 8.93 1.47
CA ASN A 108 -19.26 8.75 1.24
C ASN A 108 -20.01 10.09 1.22
N ASN A 109 -19.65 11.02 2.11
CA ASN A 109 -20.34 12.30 2.26
C ASN A 109 -19.90 13.34 1.22
N PHE A 110 -18.61 13.42 0.92
CA PHE A 110 -18.02 14.46 0.08
C PHE A 110 -17.60 13.97 -1.31
N GLY A 111 -17.69 12.66 -1.57
CA GLY A 111 -17.31 12.04 -2.84
C GLY A 111 -15.85 11.60 -2.90
N VAL A 112 -15.59 10.50 -3.61
CA VAL A 112 -14.27 9.83 -3.64
C VAL A 112 -13.15 10.67 -4.25
N ARG A 113 -13.48 11.68 -5.07
CA ARG A 113 -12.52 12.57 -5.72
C ARG A 113 -12.10 13.75 -4.83
N ASN A 114 -12.87 14.07 -3.80
CA ASN A 114 -12.68 15.24 -2.94
C ASN A 114 -12.00 14.92 -1.61
N VAL A 115 -11.69 13.63 -1.36
CA VAL A 115 -11.13 13.17 -0.08
C VAL A 115 -9.89 12.32 -0.35
N TRP A 116 -8.76 12.71 0.23
CA TRP A 116 -7.49 12.01 0.12
C TRP A 116 -6.83 11.89 1.48
N THR A 117 -5.74 11.12 1.55
CA THR A 117 -4.89 11.10 2.74
C THR A 117 -3.54 11.69 2.41
N ASN A 118 -2.95 12.36 3.39
CA ASN A 118 -1.59 12.85 3.31
C ASN A 118 -0.93 12.74 4.69
N ASN A 119 0.14 11.95 4.79
CA ASN A 119 0.91 11.79 6.02
C ASN A 119 0.08 11.32 7.21
N GLY A 120 -0.85 10.40 6.96
CA GLY A 120 -1.75 9.90 7.98
C GLY A 120 -2.72 10.99 8.47
N LYS A 121 -3.01 12.01 7.66
CA LYS A 121 -4.14 12.94 7.79
C LYS A 121 -5.19 12.64 6.71
N ILE A 122 -6.45 13.00 6.95
CA ILE A 122 -7.60 12.82 6.04
C ILE A 122 -8.10 14.21 5.69
#